data_AF-A0A944NXZ4-F1
#
_entry.id   AF-A0A944NXZ4-F1
#
_cell.length_a   1.000
_cell.length_b   1.000
_cell.length_c   1.000
_cell.angle_alpha   90.00
_cell.angle_beta   90.00
_cell.angle_gamma   90.00
#
_symmetry.space_group_name_H-M   'P 1'
#
loop_
_entity.id
_entity.type
_entity.pdbx_description
1 polymer ?
#
loop_
_entity_poly.entity_id
_entity_poly.type
_entity_poly.pdbx_seq_one_letter_code
_entity_poly.pdbx_strand_id
1 'polypeptide(L)'
;MLWTGSTDQGYGRLRFRGRLVRAHRFSYELNVGPIPDGHQVDHLCRTPSCVRPDHLEAVTQRENVLRGGCTLGAKCASHALYAGPPIRR
;
A
#
# COMPACT_ATOMS: atom_id res chain seq x y z
N MET A 1 -11.94 2.44 -0.36
CA MET A 1 -12.21 3.89 -0.40
C MET A 1 -11.11 4.51 -1.23
N LEU A 2 -11.46 5.29 -2.24
CA LEU A 2 -10.50 5.93 -3.13
C LEU A 2 -10.23 7.37 -2.69
N TRP A 3 -8.98 7.80 -2.82
CA TRP A 3 -8.56 9.16 -2.64
C TRP A 3 -9.00 10.03 -3.82
N THR A 4 -9.68 11.13 -3.53
CA THR A 4 -10.19 12.09 -4.54
C THR A 4 -9.40 13.38 -4.60
N GLY A 5 -8.39 13.56 -3.73
CA GLY A 5 -7.52 14.73 -3.70
C GLY A 5 -6.29 14.61 -4.60
N SER A 6 -5.29 15.46 -4.36
CA SER A 6 -4.03 15.45 -5.13
C SER A 6 -3.33 14.09 -5.07
N THR A 7 -2.78 13.66 -6.21
CA THR A 7 -2.02 12.41 -6.35
C THR A 7 -0.59 12.68 -6.86
N ASP A 8 0.29 11.69 -6.70
CA ASP A 8 1.61 11.58 -7.31
C ASP A 8 1.82 10.15 -7.77
N GLN A 9 2.03 9.92 -9.07
CA GLN A 9 2.14 8.57 -9.66
C GLN A 9 0.97 7.65 -9.24
N GLY A 10 -0.24 8.21 -9.13
CA GLY A 10 -1.45 7.50 -8.69
C GLY A 10 -1.62 7.40 -7.16
N TYR A 11 -0.59 7.68 -6.36
CA TYR A 11 -0.69 7.65 -4.90
C TYR A 11 -1.29 8.95 -4.36
N GLY A 12 -2.32 8.84 -3.53
CA GLY A 12 -2.91 10.00 -2.86
C GLY A 12 -1.91 10.72 -1.95
N ARG A 13 -1.99 12.06 -1.90
CA ARG A 13 -1.19 12.93 -1.04
C ARG A 13 -2.06 13.94 -0.32
N LEU A 14 -1.67 14.28 0.91
CA LEU A 14 -2.32 15.33 1.69
C LEU A 14 -1.29 16.14 2.49
N ARG A 15 -1.63 17.37 2.85
CA ARG A 15 -0.83 18.17 3.78
C ARG A 15 -1.30 17.92 5.21
N PHE A 16 -0.40 17.46 6.07
CA PHE A 16 -0.65 17.26 7.49
C PHE A 16 0.45 17.94 8.29
N ARG A 17 0.08 18.82 9.23
CA ARG A 17 1.01 19.60 10.08
C ARG A 17 2.15 20.27 9.27
N GLY A 18 1.77 20.93 8.17
CA GLY A 18 2.70 21.65 7.29
C GLY A 18 3.53 20.77 6.34
N ARG A 19 3.47 19.44 6.44
CA ARG A 19 4.24 18.50 5.60
C ARG A 19 3.35 17.77 4.61
N LEU A 20 3.89 17.46 3.42
CA LEU A 20 3.21 16.63 2.42
C LEU A 20 3.46 15.16 2.77
N VAL A 21 2.40 14.38 2.95
CA VAL A 21 2.45 12.95 3.32
C VAL A 21 1.62 12.11 2.36
N ARG A 22 1.94 10.81 2.26
CA ARG A 22 1.15 9.86 1.46
C ARG A 22 -0.14 9.50 2.18
N ALA A 23 -1.27 9.61 1.48
CA ALA A 23 -2.60 9.44 2.05
C ALA A 23 -2.86 8.03 2.57
N HIS A 24 -2.39 6.98 1.87
CA HIS A 24 -2.55 5.60 2.33
C HIS A 24 -1.75 5.33 3.61
N ARG A 25 -0.51 5.85 3.71
CA ARG A 25 0.31 5.71 4.94
C ARG A 25 -0.35 6.40 6.12
N PHE A 26 -0.83 7.63 5.90
CA PHE A 26 -1.56 8.37 6.92
C PHE A 26 -2.83 7.62 7.38
N SER A 27 -3.59 7.07 6.44
CA SER A 27 -4.77 6.25 6.77
C SER A 27 -4.43 5.00 7.57
N TYR A 28 -3.35 4.30 7.20
CA TYR A 28 -2.85 3.15 7.94
C TYR A 28 -2.44 3.54 9.37
N GLU A 29 -1.65 4.60 9.52
CA GLU A 29 -1.16 5.06 10.83
C GLU A 29 -2.29 5.47 11.78
N LEU A 30 -3.36 6.09 11.25
CA LEU A 30 -4.52 6.48 12.03
C LEU A 30 -5.39 5.31 12.51
N ASN A 31 -5.49 4.23 11.72
CA ASN A 31 -6.46 3.15 11.96
C ASN A 31 -5.83 1.86 12.49
N VAL A 32 -4.57 1.59 12.14
CA VAL A 32 -3.84 0.37 12.49
C VAL A 32 -2.73 0.68 13.50
N GLY A 33 -1.99 1.76 13.28
CA GLY A 33 -0.89 2.19 14.15
C GLY A 33 0.40 2.47 13.39
N PRO A 34 1.51 2.74 14.11
CA PRO A 34 2.76 3.15 13.49
C PRO A 34 3.29 2.08 12.53
N ILE A 35 3.80 2.51 11.38
CA ILE A 35 4.44 1.62 10.41
C ILE A 35 5.79 1.18 11.01
N PRO A 36 6.04 -0.13 11.20
CA PRO A 36 7.29 -0.59 11.78
C PRO A 36 8.51 -0.20 10.93
N ASP A 37 9.67 -0.07 11.57
CA ASP A 37 10.91 0.26 10.86
C ASP A 37 11.22 -0.80 9.78
N GLY A 38 11.71 -0.32 8.63
CA GLY A 38 11.97 -1.17 7.46
C GLY A 38 10.73 -1.67 6.71
N HIS A 39 9.51 -1.30 7.13
CA HIS A 39 8.27 -1.68 6.47
C HIS A 39 7.72 -0.58 5.56
N GLN A 40 6.99 -1.02 4.54
CA GLN A 40 6.27 -0.21 3.57
C GLN A 40 4.81 -0.64 3.55
N VAL A 41 3.92 0.29 3.26
CA VAL A 41 2.48 -0.02 3.15
C VAL A 41 2.20 -0.50 1.72
N ASP A 42 1.86 -1.77 1.56
CA ASP A 42 1.42 -2.39 0.31
C ASP A 42 -0.11 -2.29 0.16
N HIS A 43 -0.57 -2.20 -1.08
CA HIS A 43 -1.98 -2.18 -1.42
C HIS A 43 -2.42 -3.58 -1.85
N LEU A 44 -3.16 -4.27 -0.99
CA LEU A 44 -3.74 -5.59 -1.30
C LEU A 44 -4.69 -5.52 -2.51
N CYS A 45 -5.34 -4.37 -2.71
CA CYS A 45 -6.24 -4.10 -3.83
C CYS A 45 -5.54 -3.62 -5.12
N ARG A 46 -4.21 -3.47 -5.12
CA ARG A 46 -3.40 -2.97 -6.26
C ARG A 46 -3.88 -1.64 -6.86
N THR A 47 -4.55 -0.83 -6.05
CA THR A 47 -5.06 0.48 -6.45
C THR A 47 -4.30 1.57 -5.66
N PRO A 48 -3.32 2.28 -6.26
CA PRO A 48 -2.47 3.24 -5.56
C PRO A 48 -3.21 4.41 -4.88
N SER A 49 -4.41 4.74 -5.37
CA SER A 49 -5.27 5.76 -4.79
C SER A 49 -6.17 5.24 -3.67
N CYS A 50 -6.18 3.93 -3.38
CA CYS A 50 -6.97 3.40 -2.28
C CYS A 50 -6.37 3.79 -0.93
N VAL A 51 -7.23 4.21 0.00
CA VAL A 51 -6.85 4.64 1.35
C VAL A 51 -7.64 3.88 2.42
N ARG A 52 -8.33 2.79 2.06
CA ARG A 52 -9.09 1.99 3.01
C ARG A 52 -8.13 1.17 3.89
N PRO A 53 -8.16 1.28 5.23
CA PRO A 53 -7.17 0.61 6.08
C PRO A 53 -7.11 -0.91 5.95
N ASP A 54 -8.25 -1.56 5.71
CA ASP A 54 -8.39 -3.01 5.46
C ASP A 54 -7.80 -3.47 4.11
N HIS A 55 -7.46 -2.54 3.22
CA HIS A 55 -6.81 -2.80 1.93
C HIS A 55 -5.30 -2.54 1.98
N LEU A 56 -4.77 -2.20 3.16
CA LEU A 56 -3.38 -1.81 3.38
C LEU A 56 -2.69 -2.77 4.35
N GLU A 57 -1.45 -3.13 4.05
CA GLU A 57 -0.64 -4.00 4.90
C GLU A 57 0.79 -3.46 5.01
N ALA A 58 1.34 -3.43 6.23
CA ALA A 58 2.76 -3.13 6.42
C ALA A 58 3.58 -4.38 6.11
N VAL A 59 4.37 -4.32 5.04
CA VAL A 59 5.21 -5.42 4.57
C VAL A 59 6.67 -4.98 4.48
N THR A 60 7.58 -5.95 4.53
CA THR A 60 9.00 -5.65 4.26
C THR A 60 9.21 -5.22 2.80
N GLN A 61 10.28 -4.48 2.52
CA GLN A 61 10.64 -4.14 1.13
C GLN A 61 10.75 -5.40 0.25
N ARG A 62 11.35 -6.47 0.78
CA ARG A 62 11.49 -7.75 0.09
C ARG A 62 10.13 -8.31 -0.32
N GLU A 63 9.19 -8.36 0.62
CA GLU A 63 7.83 -8.86 0.36
C GLU A 63 7.12 -8.00 -0.69
N ASN A 64 7.20 -6.67 -0.56
CA ASN A 64 6.61 -5.75 -1.54
C ASN A 64 7.14 -5.98 -2.96
N VAL A 65 8.46 -6.18 -3.10
CA VAL A 65 9.08 -6.47 -4.41
C VAL A 65 8.65 -7.83 -4.95
N LEU A 66 8.58 -8.86 -4.10
CA LEU A 66 8.10 -10.19 -4.50
C LEU A 66 6.65 -10.15 -4.98
N ARG A 67 5.79 -9.36 -4.33
CA ARG A 67 4.37 -9.18 -4.71
C ARG A 67 4.16 -8.28 -5.93
N GLY A 68 5.05 -7.31 -6.15
CA GLY A 68 4.97 -6.33 -7.24
C GLY A 68 5.18 -6.92 -8.65
N GLY A 69 5.62 -8.18 -8.74
CA GLY A 69 5.93 -8.85 -10.00
C GLY A 69 7.34 -8.52 -10.50
N CYS A 70 7.99 -9.53 -11.07
CA CYS A 70 9.31 -9.38 -11.68
C CYS A 70 9.15 -8.79 -13.09
N THR A 71 9.77 -7.64 -13.37
CA THR A 71 9.78 -7.02 -14.72
C THR A 71 10.78 -7.67 -15.68
N LEU A 72 11.50 -8.71 -15.26
CA LEU A 72 12.58 -9.35 -16.01
C LEU A 72 12.45 -10.87 -15.95
N GLY A 73 11.90 -11.49 -17.01
CA GLY A 73 12.21 -12.84 -17.54
C GLY A 73 12.33 -14.07 -16.63
N ALA A 74 12.22 -13.94 -15.32
CA ALA A 74 12.37 -15.00 -14.33
C ALA A 74 10.99 -15.42 -13.86
N LYS A 75 10.74 -16.73 -13.88
CA LYS A 75 9.52 -17.36 -13.39
C LYS A 75 9.34 -17.05 -11.91
N CYS A 76 8.75 -15.92 -11.57
CA CYS A 76 8.44 -15.56 -10.20
C CYS A 76 6.96 -15.89 -9.94
N ALA A 77 6.73 -16.66 -8.89
CA ALA A 77 5.41 -17.12 -8.45
C ALA A 77 4.51 -15.93 -8.06
N SER A 78 3.92 -15.28 -9.06
CA SER A 78 3.20 -14.01 -8.94
C SER A 78 1.78 -14.13 -8.37
N HIS A 79 1.38 -15.31 -7.89
CA HIS A 79 -0.01 -15.54 -7.47
C HIS A 79 -0.21 -16.15 -6.08
N ALA A 80 0.84 -16.55 -5.36
CA ALA A 80 0.67 -17.38 -4.16
C ALA A 80 0.64 -16.61 -2.82
N LEU A 81 0.97 -15.31 -2.77
CA LEU A 81 1.20 -14.62 -1.49
C LEU A 81 0.05 -13.73 -0.99
N TYR A 82 -1.05 -13.58 -1.74
CA TYR A 82 -2.27 -12.94 -1.20
C TYR A 82 -3.09 -13.96 -0.40
N ALA A 83 -2.54 -14.50 0.68
CA ALA A 83 -3.28 -15.34 1.62
C ALA A 83 -4.09 -14.50 2.64
N GLY A 84 -4.48 -13.29 2.27
CA GLY A 84 -5.35 -12.43 3.08
C GLY A 84 -6.83 -12.77 2.86
N PRO A 85 -7.71 -12.57 3.86
CA PRO A 85 -9.14 -12.75 3.68
C PRO A 85 -9.66 -11.91 2.50
N PRO A 86 -10.74 -12.32 1.81
CA PRO A 86 -11.25 -11.60 0.65
C PRO A 86 -11.49 -10.13 1.02
N ILE A 87 -10.75 -9.23 0.39
CA ILE A 87 -10.90 -7.79 0.60
C ILE A 87 -12.32 -7.39 0.19
N ARG A 88 -13.09 -6.84 1.14
CA ARG A 88 -14.45 -6.37 0.85
C ARG A 88 -14.32 -5.16 -0.09
N ARG A 89 -15.01 -5.21 -1.24
CA ARG A 89 -14.95 -4.13 -2.26
C ARG A 89 -15.56 -2.84 -1.75
#